data_AF-A2E965-F1
#
_entry.id   AF-A2E965-F1
#
_cell.length_a   1.000
_cell.length_b   1.000
_cell.length_c   1.000
_cell.angle_alpha   90.00
_cell.angle_beta   90.00
_cell.angle_gamma   90.00
#
_symmetry.space_group_name_H-M   'P 1'
#
loop_
_entity.id
_entity.type
_entity.pdbx_description
1 polymer ?
#
loop_
_entity_poly.entity_id
_entity_poly.type
_entity_poly.pdbx_seq_one_letter_code
_entity_poly.pdbx_strand_id
1 'polypeptide(L)'
;MSFHRSKHKESEEQETYQRNEVDRSQICMRCGMIGHSTINCKSKLPSIKDLKAEMNSRMLTNVRNAPKEWKEDEFGLYLPAEPRIVEIKQTWKEGKFCFNCAAFGHDIDECPNPPFKTVYGLFEPYLADNSSKANLEKQRIIGAIHKFNQNSQSKNQETTE
;
A
#
# COMPACT_ATOMS: atom_id res chain seq x y z
N MET A 1 31.76 13.89 -51.56
CA MET A 1 31.09 12.65 -51.12
C MET A 1 29.60 12.94 -51.04
N SER A 2 28.85 12.53 -52.07
CA SER A 2 27.43 12.86 -52.23
C SER A 2 26.57 11.73 -51.70
N PHE A 3 25.71 12.00 -50.71
CA PHE A 3 24.80 11.01 -50.13
C PHE A 3 23.46 11.02 -50.86
N HIS A 4 23.18 9.93 -51.59
CA HIS A 4 21.87 9.66 -52.18
C HIS A 4 20.89 9.21 -51.07
N ARG A 5 19.81 9.97 -50.90
CA ARG A 5 18.73 9.66 -49.94
C ARG A 5 17.63 8.89 -50.69
N SER A 6 17.62 7.57 -50.55
CA SER A 6 16.56 6.69 -51.07
C SER A 6 15.25 6.94 -50.32
N LYS A 7 14.19 7.28 -51.07
CA LYS A 7 12.82 7.39 -50.56
C LYS A 7 12.19 6.00 -50.60
N HIS A 8 12.08 5.33 -49.45
CA HIS A 8 11.19 4.18 -49.30
C HIS A 8 9.75 4.68 -49.21
N LYS A 9 8.90 4.14 -50.10
CA LYS A 9 7.47 4.41 -50.17
C LYS A 9 6.78 3.30 -49.38
N GLU A 10 6.44 3.57 -48.13
CA GLU A 10 5.66 2.67 -47.29
C GLU A 10 4.20 2.69 -47.76
N SER A 11 3.68 1.53 -48.14
CA SER A 11 2.27 1.33 -48.48
C SER A 11 1.50 0.96 -47.21
N GLU A 12 0.64 1.86 -46.74
CA GLU A 12 -0.28 1.63 -45.61
C GLU A 12 -1.46 0.76 -46.08
N GLU A 13 -1.40 -0.54 -45.80
CA GLU A 13 -2.60 -1.40 -45.81
C GLU A 13 -3.38 -1.16 -44.50
N GLN A 14 -4.46 -0.37 -44.60
CA GLN A 14 -5.39 -0.14 -43.50
C GLN A 14 -6.35 -1.33 -43.37
N GLU A 15 -5.98 -2.32 -42.55
CA GLU A 15 -6.91 -3.36 -42.10
C GLU A 15 -8.00 -2.75 -41.22
N THR A 16 -9.24 -2.81 -41.70
CA THR A 16 -10.42 -2.36 -40.96
C THR A 16 -10.77 -3.39 -39.88
N TYR A 17 -10.24 -3.17 -38.67
CA TYR A 17 -10.60 -3.96 -37.49
C TYR A 17 -12.06 -3.68 -37.08
N GLN A 18 -12.98 -4.53 -37.51
CA GLN A 18 -14.33 -4.59 -36.94
C GLN A 18 -14.22 -5.07 -35.48
N ARG A 19 -14.35 -4.13 -34.53
CA ARG A 19 -14.46 -4.46 -33.10
C ARG A 19 -15.86 -4.99 -32.83
N ASN A 20 -15.99 -6.31 -32.68
CA ASN A 20 -17.18 -6.90 -32.08
C ASN A 20 -17.36 -6.31 -30.68
N GLU A 21 -18.55 -5.79 -30.37
CA GLU A 21 -18.89 -5.32 -29.02
C GLU A 21 -18.81 -6.50 -28.06
N VAL A 22 -17.80 -6.48 -27.19
CA VAL A 22 -17.62 -7.50 -26.17
C VAL A 22 -18.49 -7.13 -24.98
N ASP A 23 -19.43 -8.01 -24.64
CA ASP A 23 -20.21 -7.89 -23.41
C ASP A 23 -19.29 -7.99 -22.19
N ARG A 24 -19.04 -6.83 -21.56
CA ARG A 24 -18.15 -6.71 -20.40
C ARG A 24 -18.80 -7.20 -19.11
N SER A 25 -20.10 -7.48 -19.11
CA SER A 25 -20.81 -7.99 -17.94
C SER A 25 -20.60 -9.49 -17.73
N GLN A 26 -20.12 -10.20 -18.77
CA GLN A 26 -19.95 -11.65 -18.73
C GLN A 26 -18.48 -12.06 -18.55
N ILE A 27 -18.17 -12.64 -17.39
CA ILE A 27 -16.89 -13.28 -17.08
C ILE A 27 -17.05 -14.79 -17.25
N CYS A 28 -16.16 -15.43 -18.02
CA CYS A 28 -16.15 -16.88 -18.15
C CYS A 28 -15.62 -17.52 -16.86
N MET A 29 -16.43 -18.33 -16.19
CA MET A 29 -16.04 -19.00 -14.93
C MET A 29 -14.98 -20.10 -15.12
N ARG A 30 -14.72 -20.51 -16.37
CA ARG A 30 -13.72 -21.55 -16.67
C ARG A 30 -12.32 -20.97 -16.84
N CYS A 31 -12.17 -19.93 -17.65
CA CYS A 31 -10.87 -19.34 -17.98
C CYS A 31 -10.64 -17.94 -17.41
N GLY A 32 -11.64 -17.33 -16.77
CA GLY A 32 -11.56 -16.00 -16.16
C GLY A 32 -11.56 -14.83 -17.14
N MET A 33 -11.61 -15.07 -18.46
CA MET A 33 -11.64 -13.99 -19.46
C MET A 33 -13.05 -13.43 -19.64
N ILE A 34 -13.14 -12.11 -19.87
CA ILE A 34 -14.38 -11.43 -20.22
C ILE A 34 -14.81 -11.71 -21.67
N GLY A 35 -16.11 -11.59 -21.95
CA GLY A 35 -16.62 -11.58 -23.32
C GLY A 35 -17.12 -12.92 -23.87
N HIS A 36 -17.22 -13.95 -23.03
CA HIS A 36 -17.88 -15.20 -23.40
C HIS A 36 -18.42 -15.96 -22.18
N SER A 37 -19.42 -16.81 -22.40
CA SER A 37 -19.94 -17.72 -21.39
C SER A 37 -19.05 -18.94 -21.18
N THR A 38 -19.18 -19.62 -20.04
CA THR A 38 -18.47 -20.89 -19.77
C THR A 38 -18.70 -21.96 -20.83
N ILE A 39 -19.90 -21.99 -21.44
CA ILE A 39 -20.28 -22.95 -22.49
C ILE A 39 -19.53 -22.65 -23.81
N ASN A 40 -19.27 -21.37 -24.09
CA ASN A 40 -18.59 -20.92 -25.31
C ASN A 40 -17.05 -20.79 -25.12
N CYS A 41 -16.51 -21.31 -24.01
CA CYS A 41 -15.08 -21.23 -23.70
C CYS A 41 -14.26 -22.19 -24.58
N LYS A 42 -13.63 -21.63 -25.62
CA LYS A 42 -12.68 -22.35 -26.48
C LYS A 42 -11.30 -22.56 -25.84
N SER A 43 -11.01 -21.85 -24.75
CA SER A 43 -9.72 -21.96 -24.06
C SER A 43 -9.56 -23.35 -23.45
N LYS A 44 -8.50 -24.05 -23.87
CA LYS A 44 -8.03 -25.25 -23.18
C LYS A 44 -7.36 -24.79 -21.88
N LEU A 45 -7.86 -25.28 -20.74
CA LEU A 45 -7.22 -24.98 -19.47
C LEU A 45 -5.81 -25.61 -19.45
N PRO A 46 -4.77 -24.84 -19.09
CA PRO A 46 -3.43 -25.39 -18.96
C PRO A 46 -3.43 -26.47 -17.89
N SER A 47 -2.61 -27.50 -18.08
CA SER A 47 -2.47 -28.52 -17.04
C SER A 47 -1.75 -27.92 -15.83
N ILE A 48 -1.90 -28.55 -14.66
CA ILE A 48 -1.15 -28.16 -13.45
C ILE A 48 0.37 -28.19 -13.72
N LYS A 49 0.83 -29.11 -14.57
CA LYS A 49 2.24 -29.20 -14.97
C LYS A 49 2.66 -27.98 -15.79
N ASP A 50 1.84 -27.55 -16.73
CA ASP A 50 2.13 -26.37 -17.56
C ASP A 50 2.15 -25.10 -16.72
N LEU A 51 1.19 -24.95 -15.80
CA LEU A 51 1.16 -23.82 -14.86
C LEU A 51 2.41 -23.77 -13.98
N LYS A 52 2.85 -24.91 -13.43
CA LYS A 52 4.09 -24.97 -12.64
C LYS A 52 5.31 -24.60 -13.47
N ALA A 53 5.40 -25.09 -14.70
CA ALA A 53 6.50 -24.77 -15.60
C ALA A 53 6.53 -23.27 -15.93
N GLU A 54 5.38 -22.68 -16.22
CA GLU A 54 5.24 -21.24 -16.47
C GLU A 54 5.63 -20.40 -15.24
N MET A 55 5.13 -20.75 -14.05
CA MET A 55 5.47 -20.07 -12.81
C MET A 55 6.98 -20.12 -12.53
N ASN A 56 7.59 -21.30 -12.67
CA ASN A 56 9.04 -21.45 -12.50
C ASN A 56 9.83 -20.64 -13.52
N SER A 57 9.37 -20.61 -14.78
CA SER A 57 9.99 -19.80 -15.82
C SER A 57 9.94 -18.30 -15.47
N ARG A 58 8.79 -17.80 -15.01
CA ARG A 58 8.63 -16.40 -14.60
C ARG A 58 9.50 -16.07 -13.39
N MET A 59 9.56 -16.97 -12.40
CA MET A 59 10.42 -16.80 -11.23
C MET A 59 11.90 -16.72 -11.62
N LEU A 60 12.39 -17.63 -12.46
CA LEU A 60 13.78 -17.62 -12.93
C LEU A 60 14.11 -16.36 -13.74
N THR A 61 13.18 -15.90 -14.58
CA THR A 61 13.34 -14.65 -15.32
C THR A 61 13.44 -13.46 -14.37
N ASN A 62 12.59 -13.40 -13.33
CA ASN A 62 12.65 -12.32 -12.34
C ASN A 62 13.96 -12.33 -11.54
N VAL A 63 14.44 -13.52 -11.14
CA VAL A 63 15.72 -13.68 -10.45
C VAL A 63 16.89 -13.23 -11.36
N ARG A 64 16.87 -13.61 -12.64
CA ARG A 64 17.88 -13.17 -13.61
C ARG A 64 17.87 -11.67 -13.88
N ASN A 65 16.69 -11.07 -13.84
CA ASN A 65 16.49 -9.64 -14.07
C ASN A 65 16.57 -8.82 -12.77
N ALA A 66 16.91 -9.45 -11.63
CA ALA A 66 17.04 -8.74 -10.38
C ALA A 66 18.17 -7.68 -10.47
N PRO A 67 17.96 -6.48 -9.95
CA PRO A 67 19.00 -5.46 -9.90
C PRO A 67 20.25 -5.92 -9.15
N LYS A 68 21.44 -5.43 -9.54
CA LYS A 68 22.73 -5.88 -8.99
C LYS A 68 22.94 -5.51 -7.52
N GLU A 69 22.17 -4.56 -7.01
CA GLU A 69 22.17 -4.14 -5.61
C GLU A 69 21.44 -5.13 -4.68
N TRP A 70 20.69 -6.08 -5.23
CA TRP A 70 20.10 -7.16 -4.44
C TRP A 70 21.18 -8.16 -4.02
N LYS A 71 21.05 -8.66 -2.80
CA LYS A 71 21.92 -9.70 -2.23
C LYS A 71 21.13 -11.00 -2.12
N GLU A 72 21.83 -12.12 -2.00
CA GLU A 72 21.23 -13.44 -1.82
C GLU A 72 21.48 -13.95 -0.40
N ASP A 73 20.46 -14.49 0.24
CA ASP A 73 20.54 -15.25 1.49
C ASP A 73 19.85 -16.62 1.34
N GLU A 74 19.71 -17.37 2.45
CA GLU A 74 19.07 -18.68 2.45
C GLU A 74 17.56 -18.67 2.08
N PHE A 75 16.92 -17.49 2.10
CA PHE A 75 15.52 -17.28 1.73
C PHE A 75 15.36 -16.69 0.31
N GLY A 76 16.45 -16.27 -0.33
CA GLY A 76 16.49 -15.82 -1.71
C GLY A 76 17.07 -14.43 -1.87
N LEU A 77 16.65 -13.73 -2.94
CA LEU A 77 17.14 -12.38 -3.22
C LEU A 77 16.41 -11.34 -2.36
N TYR A 78 17.17 -10.44 -1.76
CA TYR A 78 16.65 -9.31 -0.98
C TYR A 78 17.39 -8.01 -1.32
N LEU A 79 16.71 -6.89 -1.17
CA LEU A 79 17.33 -5.56 -1.27
C LEU A 79 17.76 -5.12 0.13
N PRO A 80 19.05 -4.90 0.41
CA PRO A 80 19.50 -4.38 1.70
C PRO A 80 18.87 -3.00 1.93
N ALA A 81 18.21 -2.82 3.07
CA ALA A 81 17.77 -1.49 3.47
C ALA A 81 19.00 -0.59 3.65
N GLU A 82 18.92 0.65 3.16
CA GLU A 82 19.88 1.67 3.57
C GLU A 82 19.87 1.74 5.10
N PRO A 83 21.04 1.75 5.76
CA PRO A 83 21.09 1.87 7.21
C PRO A 83 20.46 3.21 7.59
N ARG A 84 19.21 3.17 8.05
CA ARG A 84 18.58 4.32 8.70
C ARG A 84 19.22 4.43 10.07
N ILE A 85 20.34 5.15 10.15
CA ILE A 85 20.90 5.59 11.42
C ILE A 85 19.94 6.66 11.94
N VAL A 86 18.89 6.22 12.64
CA VAL A 86 18.10 7.14 13.44
C VAL A 86 18.95 7.43 14.67
N GLU A 87 19.39 8.67 14.82
CA GLU A 87 20.02 9.12 16.07
C GLU A 87 18.97 8.99 17.18
N ILE A 88 19.03 7.88 17.91
CA ILE A 88 18.21 7.66 19.10
C ILE A 88 18.79 8.59 20.18
N LYS A 89 18.28 9.81 20.26
CA LYS A 89 18.76 10.83 21.22
C LYS A 89 18.61 10.38 22.68
N GLN A 90 17.66 9.49 22.96
CA GLN A 90 17.34 9.02 24.31
C GLN A 90 16.92 7.56 24.28
N THR A 91 17.52 6.75 25.14
CA THR A 91 17.08 5.36 25.38
C THR A 91 16.09 5.28 26.54
N TRP A 92 15.38 4.15 26.68
CA TRP A 92 14.48 3.90 27.82
C TRP A 92 15.21 3.88 29.17
N LYS A 93 16.55 3.83 29.17
CA LYS A 93 17.37 3.90 30.39
C LYS A 93 17.69 5.33 30.81
N GLU A 94 17.63 6.29 29.89
CA GLU A 94 18.16 7.64 30.06
C GLU A 94 17.07 8.68 30.39
N GLY A 95 15.79 8.31 30.31
CA GLY A 95 14.70 9.23 30.61
C GLY A 95 13.36 8.55 30.83
N LYS A 96 12.42 9.30 31.42
CA LYS A 96 11.02 8.91 31.54
C LYS A 96 10.40 8.80 30.14
N PHE A 97 9.75 7.68 29.85
CA PHE A 97 9.08 7.42 28.59
C PHE A 97 7.59 7.18 28.83
N CYS A 98 6.74 7.98 28.20
CA CYS A 98 5.31 7.90 28.39
C CYS A 98 4.68 6.86 27.45
N PHE A 99 4.11 5.79 28.01
CA PHE A 99 3.40 4.76 27.24
C PHE A 99 2.07 5.22 26.62
N ASN A 100 1.53 6.39 27.03
CA ASN A 100 0.30 6.92 26.45
C ASN A 100 0.56 7.66 25.13
N CYS A 101 1.63 8.45 25.05
CA CYS A 101 1.91 9.31 23.89
C CYS A 101 3.19 8.95 23.13
N ALA A 102 3.96 7.99 23.63
CA ALA A 102 5.26 7.58 23.10
C ALA A 102 6.31 8.72 23.04
N ALA A 103 6.19 9.72 23.91
CA ALA A 103 7.17 10.79 24.05
C ALA A 103 8.03 10.59 25.30
N PHE A 104 9.28 11.07 25.22
CA PHE A 104 10.17 11.14 26.38
C PHE A 104 9.93 12.42 27.20
N GLY A 105 10.37 12.42 28.45
CA GLY A 105 10.39 13.59 29.35
C GLY A 105 9.30 13.58 30.44
N HIS A 106 8.37 12.63 30.41
CA HIS A 106 7.31 12.49 31.42
C HIS A 106 6.82 11.04 31.52
N ASP A 107 6.22 10.68 32.65
CA ASP A 107 5.56 9.37 32.84
C ASP A 107 4.08 9.42 32.43
N ILE A 108 3.36 8.29 32.51
CA ILE A 108 1.94 8.21 32.16
C ILE A 108 1.06 9.16 33.01
N ASP A 109 1.40 9.35 34.29
CA ASP A 109 0.66 10.19 35.23
C ASP A 109 0.85 11.69 34.98
N GLU A 110 1.92 12.05 34.26
CA GLU A 110 2.28 13.42 33.90
C GLU A 110 1.95 13.72 32.42
N CYS A 111 1.24 12.81 31.75
CA CYS A 111 0.97 12.93 30.32
C CYS A 111 -0.04 14.06 30.03
N PRO A 112 0.29 15.02 29.15
CA PRO A 112 -0.65 16.06 28.76
C PRO A 112 -1.79 15.53 27.87
N ASN A 113 -1.62 14.35 27.28
CA ASN A 113 -2.62 13.73 26.42
C ASN A 113 -3.59 12.88 27.24
N PRO A 114 -4.89 12.88 26.90
CA PRO A 114 -5.85 12.05 27.60
C PRO A 114 -5.46 10.58 27.50
N PRO A 115 -5.65 9.77 28.56
CA PRO A 115 -5.35 8.35 28.50
C PRO A 115 -6.31 7.62 27.56
N PHE A 116 -5.86 6.51 26.98
CA PHE A 116 -6.67 5.67 26.08
C PHE A 116 -8.08 5.38 26.62
N LYS A 117 -8.20 5.06 27.91
CA LYS A 117 -9.48 4.77 28.55
C LYS A 117 -10.49 5.93 28.42
N THR A 118 -10.02 7.17 28.56
CA THR A 118 -10.86 8.37 28.39
C THR A 118 -11.30 8.53 26.95
N VAL A 119 -10.38 8.37 26.00
CA VAL A 119 -10.70 8.43 24.56
C VAL A 119 -11.70 7.34 24.19
N TYR A 120 -11.43 6.10 24.59
CA TYR A 120 -12.31 4.96 24.32
C TYR A 120 -13.72 5.18 24.88
N GLY A 121 -13.85 5.69 26.11
CA GLY A 121 -15.16 6.00 26.69
C GLY A 121 -15.99 7.03 25.90
N LEU A 122 -15.34 7.93 25.14
CA LEU A 122 -16.05 8.84 24.22
C LEU A 122 -16.60 8.11 22.99
N PHE A 123 -15.88 7.10 22.49
CA PHE A 123 -16.28 6.33 21.32
C PHE A 123 -17.23 5.17 21.63
N GLU A 124 -17.15 4.60 22.84
CA GLU A 124 -17.85 3.37 23.23
C GLU A 124 -19.35 3.37 22.87
N PRO A 125 -20.13 4.44 23.11
CA PRO A 125 -21.56 4.46 22.75
C PRO A 125 -21.83 4.33 21.24
N TYR A 126 -20.84 4.61 20.41
CA TYR A 126 -20.96 4.68 18.96
C TYR A 126 -20.28 3.51 18.25
N LEU A 127 -19.53 2.64 18.94
CA LEU A 127 -18.74 1.58 18.29
C LEU A 127 -19.60 0.58 17.50
N ALA A 128 -20.76 0.20 18.05
CA ALA A 128 -21.70 -0.70 17.39
C ALA A 128 -22.66 0.01 16.40
N ASP A 129 -22.77 1.33 16.48
CA ASP A 129 -23.69 2.11 15.64
C ASP A 129 -23.00 2.57 14.34
N ASN A 130 -23.54 2.10 13.21
CA ASN A 130 -23.12 2.45 11.85
C ASN A 130 -24.01 3.53 11.21
N SER A 131 -24.93 4.13 11.98
CA SER A 131 -25.78 5.22 11.51
C SER A 131 -24.95 6.44 11.08
N SER A 132 -25.48 7.22 10.13
CA SER A 132 -24.86 8.47 9.69
C SER A 132 -24.62 9.44 10.87
N LYS A 133 -25.53 9.46 11.85
CA LYS A 133 -25.43 10.28 13.05
C LYS A 133 -24.25 9.84 13.93
N ALA A 134 -24.10 8.55 14.19
CA ALA A 134 -22.96 8.03 14.97
C ALA A 134 -21.63 8.31 14.26
N ASN A 135 -21.57 8.17 12.94
CA ASN A 135 -20.36 8.50 12.18
C ASN A 135 -20.01 10.00 12.27
N LEU A 136 -21.00 10.89 12.20
CA LEU A 136 -20.76 12.33 12.40
C LEU A 136 -20.17 12.61 13.78
N GLU A 137 -20.67 11.93 14.82
CA GLU A 137 -20.19 12.15 16.18
C GLU A 137 -18.80 11.57 16.44
N LYS A 138 -18.49 10.40 15.87
CA LYS A 138 -17.12 9.89 15.82
C LYS A 138 -16.17 10.92 15.21
N GLN A 139 -16.54 11.54 14.09
CA GLN A 139 -15.72 12.58 13.45
C GLN A 139 -15.56 13.84 14.32
N ARG A 140 -16.60 14.26 15.04
CA ARG A 140 -16.49 15.38 15.99
C ARG A 140 -15.54 15.07 17.14
N ILE A 141 -15.61 13.86 17.70
CA ILE A 141 -14.69 13.41 18.75
C ILE A 141 -13.24 13.39 18.24
N ILE A 142 -13.00 12.84 17.05
CA ILE A 142 -11.67 12.85 16.40
C ILE A 142 -11.17 14.29 16.26
N GLY A 143 -11.99 15.19 15.72
CA GLY A 143 -11.63 16.60 15.55
C GLY A 143 -11.29 17.31 16.88
N ALA A 144 -12.04 17.02 17.95
CA ALA A 144 -11.78 17.57 19.27
C ALA A 144 -10.44 17.08 19.85
N ILE A 145 -10.12 15.79 19.70
CA ILE A 145 -8.85 15.20 20.16
C ILE A 145 -7.67 15.81 19.39
N HIS A 146 -7.77 15.96 18.06
CA HIS A 146 -6.73 16.60 17.28
C HIS A 146 -6.48 18.05 17.72
N LYS A 147 -7.54 18.84 17.91
CA LYS A 147 -7.44 20.23 18.37
C LYS A 147 -6.81 20.32 19.76
N PHE A 148 -7.18 19.41 20.66
CA PHE A 148 -6.59 19.32 21.99
C PHE A 148 -5.07 19.04 21.91
N ASN A 149 -4.67 18.03 21.13
CA ASN A 149 -3.26 17.66 21.00
C ASN A 149 -2.41 18.77 20.36
N GLN A 150 -2.95 19.50 19.37
CA GLN A 150 -2.26 20.65 18.77
C GLN A 150 -1.97 21.75 19.81
N ASN A 151 -2.98 22.10 20.64
CA ASN A 151 -2.82 23.12 21.67
C ASN A 151 -1.83 22.71 22.77
N SER A 152 -1.77 21.41 23.10
CA SER A 152 -0.82 20.88 24.09
C SER A 152 0.62 20.92 23.57
N GLN A 153 0.85 20.70 22.28
CA GLN A 153 2.19 20.78 21.68
C GLN A 153 2.72 22.20 21.58
N SER A 154 1.88 23.19 21.22
CA SER A 154 2.31 24.59 21.12
C SER A 154 2.79 25.15 22.46
N LYS A 155 2.13 24.79 23.58
CA LYS A 155 2.52 25.25 24.92
C LYS A 155 3.89 24.73 25.36
N ASN A 156 4.27 23.53 24.94
CA ASN A 156 5.56 22.95 25.33
C ASN A 156 6.74 23.58 24.59
N GLN A 157 6.52 24.20 23.42
CA GLN A 157 7.58 24.87 22.67
C GLN A 157 7.97 26.22 23.29
N GLU A 158 7.02 26.95 23.89
CA GLU A 158 7.25 28.27 24.50
C GLU A 158 8.06 28.21 25.82
N THR A 159 8.12 27.05 26.47
CA THR A 159 8.82 26.87 27.77
C THR A 159 10.28 26.43 27.65
N THR A 160 10.83 26.34 26.43
CA THR A 160 12.18 25.80 26.17
C THR A 160 13.20 26.84 25.70
N GLU A 161 12.86 28.12 25.72
CA GLU A 161 13.77 29.26 25.53
C GLU A 161 14.16 29.89 26.88
#